data_AF-A0A2R6LEU6-F1
#
_entry.id   AF-A0A2R6LEU6-F1
#
_cell.length_a   1.000
_cell.length_b   1.000
_cell.length_c   1.000
_cell.angle_alpha   90.00
_cell.angle_beta   90.00
_cell.angle_gamma   90.00
#
_symmetry.space_group_name_H-M   'P 1'
#
loop_
_entity.id
_entity.type
_entity.pdbx_description
1 polymer ?
#
loop_
_entity_poly.entity_id
_entity_poly.type
_entity_poly.pdbx_seq_one_letter_code
_entity_poly.pdbx_strand_id
1 'polypeptide(L)'
;MYYLEKRSHDAEMVVDVVEPQATDDEVQQYAEETNRLVLTSDQDFLARGCPTLFQEDDKMSAFEVAETVDAVAEAMSQSQLMQSGGTKLVEDWL
;
A
#
# COMPACT_ATOMS: atom_id res chain seq x y z
N MET A 1 -13.15 -10.05 -2.49
CA MET A 1 -11.89 -10.69 -2.86
C MET A 1 -11.12 -9.72 -3.74
N TYR A 2 -10.12 -9.12 -3.13
CA TYR A 2 -9.36 -8.00 -3.70
C TYR A 2 -8.37 -8.52 -4.75
N TYR A 3 -8.03 -7.69 -5.74
CA TYR A 3 -7.16 -8.13 -6.85
C TYR A 3 -5.77 -8.56 -6.35
N LEU A 4 -5.25 -7.91 -5.30
CA LEU A 4 -3.99 -8.28 -4.66
C LEU A 4 -4.04 -9.68 -4.03
N GLU A 5 -5.09 -10.02 -3.28
CA GLU A 5 -5.28 -11.36 -2.72
C GLU A 5 -5.30 -12.44 -3.81
N LYS A 6 -5.96 -12.15 -4.95
CA LYS A 6 -6.00 -13.09 -6.10
C LYS A 6 -4.62 -13.31 -6.72
N ARG A 7 -3.70 -12.37 -6.58
CA ARG A 7 -2.30 -12.47 -7.02
C ARG A 7 -1.37 -13.00 -5.93
N SER A 8 -1.92 -13.55 -4.83
CA SER A 8 -1.18 -14.12 -3.69
C SER A 8 -0.42 -13.12 -2.83
N HIS A 9 -0.78 -11.83 -2.90
CA HIS A 9 -0.33 -10.85 -1.91
C HIS A 9 -1.09 -11.02 -0.61
N ASP A 10 -0.36 -10.91 0.51
CA ASP A 10 -0.93 -10.77 1.84
C ASP A 10 -1.45 -9.33 2.01
N ALA A 11 -2.67 -9.10 1.50
CA ALA A 11 -3.31 -7.79 1.48
C ALA A 11 -4.64 -7.84 2.25
N GLU A 12 -4.86 -6.82 3.08
CA GLU A 12 -6.07 -6.61 3.85
C GLU A 12 -6.62 -5.22 3.54
N MET A 13 -7.95 -5.08 3.46
CA MET A 13 -8.55 -3.76 3.28
C MET A 13 -8.78 -3.11 4.65
N VAL A 14 -8.38 -1.84 4.80
CA VAL A 14 -8.44 -1.11 6.08
C VAL A 14 -9.81 -1.20 6.75
N VAL A 15 -10.90 -1.07 5.99
CA VAL A 15 -12.28 -1.12 6.53
C VAL A 15 -12.66 -2.48 7.10
N ASP A 16 -11.96 -3.55 6.72
CA ASP A 16 -12.21 -4.91 7.18
C ASP A 16 -11.42 -5.26 8.46
N VAL A 17 -10.29 -4.58 8.72
CA VAL A 17 -9.33 -4.95 9.78
C VAL A 17 -9.14 -3.90 10.88
N VAL A 18 -9.38 -2.62 10.58
CA VAL A 18 -9.35 -1.56 11.60
C VAL A 18 -10.78 -1.24 12.02
N GLU A 19 -11.51 -0.49 11.21
CA GLU A 19 -12.95 -0.23 11.30
C GLU A 19 -13.33 0.74 10.16
N PRO A 20 -14.61 0.83 9.76
CA PRO A 20 -15.06 1.90 8.87
C PRO A 20 -14.79 3.27 9.50
N GLN A 21 -14.30 4.22 8.69
CA GLN A 21 -13.93 5.58 9.15
C GLN A 21 -12.74 5.62 10.13
N ALA A 22 -11.89 4.59 10.12
CA ALA A 22 -10.59 4.65 10.78
C ALA A 22 -9.81 5.91 10.38
N THR A 23 -9.21 6.54 11.38
CA THR A 23 -8.32 7.68 11.23
C THR A 23 -6.95 7.24 10.71
N ASP A 24 -6.20 8.17 10.13
CA ASP A 24 -4.83 7.92 9.71
C ASP A 24 -3.93 7.39 10.85
N ASP A 25 -4.16 7.86 12.07
CA ASP A 25 -3.43 7.41 13.26
C ASP A 25 -3.69 5.91 13.52
N GLU A 26 -4.94 5.47 13.42
CA GLU A 26 -5.34 4.08 13.63
C GLU A 26 -4.82 3.17 12.52
N VAL A 27 -4.88 3.64 11.26
CA VAL A 27 -4.32 2.91 10.11
C VAL A 27 -2.81 2.75 10.24
N GLN A 28 -2.10 3.83 10.61
CA GLN A 28 -0.67 3.80 10.83
C GLN A 28 -0.31 2.85 11.98
N GLN A 29 -1.00 2.93 13.11
CA GLN A 29 -0.76 2.06 14.25
C GLN A 29 -0.95 0.59 13.88
N TYR A 30 -2.02 0.26 13.16
CA TYR A 30 -2.27 -1.10 12.69
C TYR A 30 -1.14 -1.60 11.78
N ALA A 31 -0.70 -0.78 10.82
CA ALA A 31 0.39 -1.13 9.92
C ALA A 31 1.71 -1.37 10.66
N GLU A 32 2.01 -0.58 11.69
CA GLU A 32 3.20 -0.76 12.53
C GLU A 32 3.13 -2.06 13.36
N GLU A 33 2.00 -2.30 14.03
CA GLU A 33 1.79 -3.48 14.88
C GLU A 33 1.81 -4.79 14.09
N THR A 34 1.36 -4.76 12.84
CA THR A 34 1.28 -5.92 11.95
C THR A 34 2.45 -6.02 10.97
N ASN A 35 3.38 -5.05 11.01
CA ASN A 35 4.50 -4.95 10.07
C ASN A 35 4.02 -5.02 8.61
N ARG A 36 3.10 -4.13 8.23
CA ARG A 36 2.52 -4.02 6.87
C ARG A 36 2.89 -2.68 6.23
N LEU A 37 2.85 -2.64 4.90
CA LEU A 37 2.89 -1.39 4.12
C LEU A 37 1.46 -0.87 3.93
N VAL A 38 1.28 0.45 3.89
CA VAL A 38 -0.01 1.05 3.55
C VAL A 38 -0.06 1.34 2.05
N LEU A 39 -1.09 0.88 1.35
CA LEU A 39 -1.37 1.26 -0.04
C LEU A 39 -2.45 2.35 -0.05
N THR A 40 -2.12 3.55 -0.52
CA THR A 40 -3.06 4.68 -0.50
C THR A 40 -2.79 5.69 -1.61
N SER A 41 -3.82 6.42 -2.03
CA SER A 41 -3.74 7.63 -2.86
C SER A 41 -3.88 8.92 -2.04
N ASP A 42 -4.05 8.82 -0.72
CA ASP A 42 -4.14 9.94 0.20
C ASP A 42 -2.77 10.61 0.42
N GLN A 43 -2.64 11.83 -0.08
CA GLN A 43 -1.40 12.61 0.03
C GLN A 43 -1.13 13.11 1.47
N ASP A 44 -2.18 13.36 2.26
CA ASP A 44 -2.03 13.76 3.65
C ASP A 44 -1.49 12.59 4.49
N PHE A 45 -1.93 11.37 4.18
CA PHE A 45 -1.36 10.15 4.77
C PHE A 45 0.13 9.97 4.40
N LEU A 46 0.49 10.21 3.13
CA LEU A 46 1.89 10.12 2.68
C LEU A 46 2.81 11.09 3.45
N ALA A 47 2.32 12.29 3.78
CA ALA A 47 3.08 13.31 4.51
C ALA A 47 3.49 12.86 5.93
N ARG A 48 2.87 11.80 6.46
CA ARG A 48 3.17 11.22 7.77
C ARG A 48 4.49 10.42 7.78
N GLY A 49 5.03 10.08 6.60
CA GLY A 49 6.33 9.40 6.47
C GLY A 49 6.33 7.93 6.90
N CYS A 50 5.16 7.30 6.96
CA CYS A 50 5.05 5.87 7.20
C CYS A 50 5.35 5.07 5.91
N PRO A 51 5.90 3.85 6.02
CA PRO A 51 6.15 2.99 4.86
C PRO A 51 4.89 2.76 4.00
N THR A 52 4.87 3.39 2.82
CA THR A 52 3.68 3.49 1.98
C THR A 52 3.96 3.08 0.54
N LEU A 53 3.03 2.36 -0.09
CA LEU A 53 2.90 2.24 -1.54
C LEU A 53 1.93 3.34 -1.99
N PHE A 54 2.46 4.44 -2.51
CA PHE A 54 1.63 5.60 -2.85
C PHE A 54 1.17 5.54 -4.30
N GLN A 55 -0.14 5.47 -4.53
CA GLN A 55 -0.73 5.56 -5.86
C GLN A 55 -0.92 7.04 -6.22
N GLU A 56 -0.18 7.51 -7.21
CA GLU A 56 -0.35 8.87 -7.72
C GLU A 56 -1.69 9.02 -8.49
N ASP A 57 -2.33 10.17 -8.32
CA ASP A 57 -3.52 10.63 -9.04
C ASP A 57 -4.83 9.83 -8.88
N ASP A 58 -4.86 8.74 -8.10
CA ASP A 58 -6.05 7.88 -7.92
C ASP A 58 -6.68 7.35 -9.23
N LYS A 59 -5.91 7.38 -10.33
CA LYS A 59 -6.40 7.06 -11.69
C LYS A 59 -6.23 5.59 -12.08
N MET A 60 -5.29 4.90 -11.45
CA MET A 60 -5.04 3.48 -11.72
C MET A 60 -6.25 2.64 -11.29
N SER A 61 -6.66 1.75 -12.17
CA SER A 61 -7.62 0.71 -11.85
C SER A 61 -7.03 -0.29 -10.84
N ALA A 62 -7.89 -1.03 -10.15
CA ALA A 62 -7.46 -2.08 -9.23
C ALA A 62 -6.58 -3.17 -9.90
N PHE A 63 -6.72 -3.34 -11.23
CA PHE A 63 -5.87 -4.23 -12.00
C PHE A 63 -4.46 -3.64 -12.18
N GLU A 64 -4.36 -2.39 -12.62
CA GLU A 64 -3.07 -1.69 -12.80
C GLU A 64 -2.32 -1.58 -11.48
N VAL A 65 -3.00 -1.23 -10.39
CA VAL A 65 -2.42 -1.23 -9.04
C VAL A 65 -1.84 -2.60 -8.70
N ALA A 66 -2.58 -3.68 -8.97
CA ALA A 66 -2.09 -5.03 -8.68
C ALA A 66 -0.89 -5.42 -9.57
N GLU A 67 -0.85 -5.00 -10.84
CA GLU A 67 0.30 -5.20 -11.72
C GLU A 67 1.54 -4.46 -11.22
N THR A 68 1.38 -3.19 -10.81
CA THR A 68 2.48 -2.39 -10.29
C THR A 68 3.00 -2.95 -8.96
N VAL A 69 2.11 -3.42 -8.08
CA VAL A 69 2.52 -4.06 -6.82
C VAL A 69 3.28 -5.36 -7.09
N ASP A 70 2.89 -6.16 -8.08
CA ASP A 70 3.69 -7.31 -8.51
C ASP A 70 5.11 -6.90 -8.94
N ALA A 71 5.23 -5.91 -9.82
CA ALA A 71 6.53 -5.43 -10.29
C ALA A 71 7.42 -4.92 -9.14
N VAL A 72 6.83 -4.20 -8.19
CA VAL A 72 7.53 -3.73 -6.98
C VAL A 72 7.99 -4.91 -6.12
N ALA A 73 7.13 -5.92 -5.91
CA ALA A 73 7.45 -7.10 -5.12
C ALA A 73 8.53 -7.98 -5.77
N GLU A 74 8.62 -8.01 -7.09
CA GLU A 74 9.71 -8.66 -7.83
C GLU A 74 11.04 -7.91 -7.68
N ALA A 75 10.99 -6.57 -7.64
CA ALA A 75 12.17 -5.73 -7.55
C ALA A 75 12.73 -5.60 -6.12
N MET A 76 11.85 -5.56 -5.11
CA MET A 76 12.20 -5.24 -3.72
C MET A 76 11.38 -6.05 -2.72
N SER A 77 12.05 -6.52 -1.67
CA SER A 77 11.38 -7.09 -0.50
C SER A 77 10.70 -6.00 0.34
N GLN A 78 9.67 -6.39 1.11
CA GLN A 78 9.00 -5.49 2.04
C GLN A 78 9.98 -4.81 3.01
N SER A 79 10.97 -5.54 3.53
CA SER A 79 11.97 -4.96 4.44
C SER A 79 12.80 -3.85 3.78
N GLN A 80 13.09 -3.98 2.48
CA GLN A 80 13.77 -2.91 1.72
C GLN A 80 12.85 -1.71 1.51
N LEU A 81 11.57 -1.95 1.21
CA LEU A 81 10.56 -0.89 1.07
C LEU A 81 10.35 -0.14 2.39
N MET A 82 10.31 -0.84 3.51
CA MET A 82 10.20 -0.20 4.83
C MET A 82 11.43 0.64 5.18
N GLN A 83 12.63 0.18 4.81
CA GLN A 83 13.87 0.95 4.99
C GLN A 83 13.94 2.19 4.10
N SER A 84 13.34 2.17 2.92
CA SER A 84 13.23 3.35 2.04
C SER A 84 12.10 4.30 2.44
N GLY A 85 11.27 3.94 3.43
CA GLY A 85 10.10 4.72 3.84
C GLY A 85 8.91 4.55 2.89
N GLY A 86 8.91 3.52 2.04
CA GLY A 86 7.89 3.27 1.02
C GLY A 86 8.39 3.44 -0.41
N THR A 87 7.47 3.39 -1.37
CA THR A 87 7.71 3.70 -2.78
C THR A 87 6.48 4.32 -3.43
N LYS A 88 6.70 5.04 -4.53
CA LYS A 88 5.66 5.62 -5.36
C LYS A 88 5.30 4.64 -6.48
N LEU A 89 4.02 4.34 -6.61
CA LEU A 89 3.47 3.58 -7.72
C LEU A 89 3.19 4.55 -8.87
N VAL A 90 3.86 4.34 -10.00
CA VAL A 90 3.67 5.07 -11.26
C VAL A 90 3.46 4.06 -12.39
N GLU A 91 2.77 4.45 -13.46
CA GLU A 91 2.49 3.54 -14.59
C GLU A 91 3.77 2.99 -15.25
N ASP A 92 4.87 3.76 -15.20
CA ASP A 92 6.17 3.42 -15.79
C ASP A 92 6.89 2.22 -15.13
N TRP A 93 6.31 1.63 -14.08
CA TRP A 93 6.81 0.37 -13.49
C TRP A 93 6.46 -0.87 -14.32
N LEU A 94 5.57 -0.74 -15.31
CA LEU A 94 5.17 -1.79 -16.26
C LEU A 94 6.04 -1.78 -17.52
#